data_AF-A0A559UD84-F1
#
_entry.id   AF-A0A559UD84-F1
#
_cell.length_a   1.000
_cell.length_b   1.000
_cell.length_c   1.000
_cell.angle_alpha   90.00
_cell.angle_beta   90.00
_cell.angle_gamma   90.00
#
_symmetry.space_group_name_H-M   'P 1'
#
loop_
_entity.id
_entity.type
_entity.pdbx_description
1 polymer ?
#
loop_
_entity_poly.entity_id
_entity_poly.type
_entity_poly.pdbx_seq_one_letter_code
_entity_poly.pdbx_strand_id
1 'polypeptide(L)'
;MTLSAIWGASFALIKVAVDAGVPPLWVACWRCVFGATALWAILVLRREPAPRDLATWGHSAVAAALLNAVPFVLFSYGETRVGSVLAGVMNATTPLFTLVFAAATVPEERHPGPRRLVGLALGFAGVLTVLGVWHGFGSKGTTGGLACLAATCCYGAGFAYLRLHLSARPHSATGLSAVQITCGGAELALVAPLAAGVPHWPGAGPATALLVLGSVGTGFAYILNLNLVRTAGATVAAAVTYVTPLWSTALGVVLFAEPVGWNTLLGGFTVVAAVALTRASTRPGSTSQGTSAGQSGDRMGNQADGSRGVVDFVSEQEADQHGRLTEIPVTKAEH
;
A
#
# COMPACT_ATOMS: atom_id res chain seq x y z
N MET A 1 5.22 11.18 3.91
CA MET A 1 6.63 11.58 4.16
C MET A 1 7.43 10.50 4.83
N THR A 2 6.98 9.93 5.95
CA THR A 2 7.70 8.82 6.62
C THR A 2 7.93 7.61 5.69
N LEU A 3 6.87 7.14 5.02
CA LEU A 3 6.98 5.98 4.12
C LEU A 3 7.91 6.26 2.92
N SER A 4 7.87 7.48 2.35
CA SER A 4 8.78 7.86 1.25
C SER A 4 10.23 7.99 1.69
N ALA A 5 10.49 8.45 2.92
CA ALA A 5 11.83 8.48 3.49
C ALA A 5 12.39 7.07 3.68
N ILE A 6 11.60 6.16 4.26
CA ILE A 6 11.99 4.77 4.48
C ILE A 6 12.30 4.05 3.15
N TRP A 7 11.43 4.21 2.15
CA TRP A 7 11.65 3.59 0.85
C TRP A 7 12.74 4.27 0.02
N GLY A 8 12.94 5.58 0.15
CA GLY A 8 14.08 6.28 -0.46
C GLY A 8 15.42 5.84 0.11
N ALA A 9 15.49 5.62 1.42
CA ALA A 9 16.68 5.09 2.08
C ALA A 9 16.98 3.63 1.69
N SER A 10 15.98 2.87 1.22
CA SER A 10 16.16 1.48 0.84
C SER A 10 17.20 1.30 -0.27
N PHE A 11 17.26 2.21 -1.25
CA PHE A 11 18.25 2.14 -2.34
C PHE A 11 19.68 2.28 -1.82
N ALA A 12 19.92 3.18 -0.86
CA ALA A 12 21.23 3.28 -0.24
C ALA A 12 21.62 1.99 0.51
N LEU A 13 20.68 1.38 1.23
CA LEU A 13 20.93 0.14 1.97
C LEU A 13 21.14 -1.08 1.06
N ILE A 14 20.41 -1.15 -0.06
CA ILE A 14 20.64 -2.16 -1.11
C ILE A 14 22.05 -1.98 -1.66
N LYS A 15 22.45 -0.73 -1.96
CA LYS A 15 23.77 -0.42 -2.50
C LYS A 15 24.91 -0.88 -1.60
N VAL A 16 24.80 -0.64 -0.28
CA VAL A 16 25.76 -1.17 0.70
C VAL A 16 25.90 -2.70 0.61
N ALA A 17 24.79 -3.43 0.49
CA ALA A 17 24.83 -4.89 0.42
C ALA A 17 25.41 -5.40 -0.90
N VAL A 18 24.99 -4.80 -2.02
CA VAL A 18 25.43 -5.18 -3.36
C VAL A 18 26.91 -4.88 -3.58
N ASP A 19 27.39 -3.71 -3.16
CA ASP A 19 28.80 -3.32 -3.29
C ASP A 19 29.71 -4.16 -2.38
N ALA A 20 29.17 -4.73 -1.29
CA ALA A 20 29.84 -5.73 -0.46
C ALA A 20 29.85 -7.15 -1.07
N GLY A 21 29.31 -7.33 -2.29
CA GLY A 21 29.33 -8.59 -3.00
C GLY A 21 28.17 -9.55 -2.68
N VAL A 22 27.15 -9.09 -1.96
CA VAL A 22 25.95 -9.91 -1.70
C VAL A 22 25.18 -10.11 -3.01
N PRO A 23 24.90 -11.35 -3.44
CA PRO A 23 24.15 -11.58 -4.67
C PRO A 23 22.73 -10.96 -4.60
N PRO A 24 22.20 -10.40 -5.70
CA PRO A 24 20.89 -9.74 -5.71
C PRO A 24 19.73 -10.58 -5.17
N LEU A 25 19.73 -11.89 -5.46
CA LEU A 25 18.77 -12.85 -4.93
C LEU A 25 18.83 -12.93 -3.39
N TRP A 26 20.03 -12.94 -2.82
CA TRP A 26 20.24 -12.97 -1.39
C TRP A 26 19.91 -11.64 -0.71
N VAL A 27 20.18 -10.49 -1.35
CA VAL A 27 19.73 -9.18 -0.86
C VAL A 27 18.20 -9.15 -0.72
N ALA A 28 17.49 -9.56 -1.77
CA ALA A 28 16.04 -9.64 -1.75
C ALA A 28 15.52 -10.64 -0.71
N CYS A 29 16.16 -11.82 -0.61
CA CYS A 29 15.77 -12.87 0.32
C CYS A 29 15.90 -12.39 1.77
N TRP A 30 17.06 -11.84 2.15
CA TRP A 30 17.29 -11.33 3.50
C TRP A 30 16.36 -10.17 3.85
N ARG A 31 16.09 -9.28 2.89
CA ARG A 31 15.09 -8.21 3.05
C ARG A 31 13.72 -8.79 3.41
N CYS A 32 13.26 -9.83 2.71
CA CYS A 32 11.99 -10.48 3.00
C CYS A 32 12.02 -11.23 4.34
N VAL A 33 13.09 -11.97 4.64
CA VAL A 33 13.23 -12.70 5.91
C VAL A 33 13.15 -11.75 7.10
N PHE A 34 14.00 -10.72 7.15
CA PHE A 34 13.98 -9.76 8.25
C PHE A 34 12.68 -8.94 8.32
N GLY A 35 12.08 -8.63 7.17
CA GLY A 35 10.77 -7.99 7.11
C GLY A 35 9.65 -8.86 7.67
N ALA A 36 9.62 -10.15 7.29
CA ALA A 36 8.66 -11.13 7.80
C ALA A 36 8.84 -11.33 9.31
N THR A 37 10.08 -11.51 9.78
CA THR A 37 10.37 -11.64 11.22
C THR A 37 9.85 -10.43 12.01
N ALA A 38 10.10 -9.21 11.52
CA ALA A 38 9.60 -7.99 12.17
C ALA A 38 8.06 -7.94 12.18
N LEU A 39 7.41 -8.28 11.07
CA LEU A 39 5.95 -8.30 10.95
C LEU A 39 5.31 -9.34 11.87
N TRP A 40 5.85 -10.56 11.92
CA TRP A 40 5.38 -11.61 12.82
C TRP A 40 5.59 -11.24 14.29
N ALA A 41 6.72 -10.62 14.63
CA ALA A 41 6.95 -10.10 15.98
C ALA A 41 5.89 -9.04 16.35
N ILE A 42 5.62 -8.07 15.47
CA ILE A 42 4.57 -7.06 15.68
C ILE A 42 3.19 -7.73 15.83
N LEU A 43 2.87 -8.71 15.00
CA LEU A 43 1.60 -9.44 15.05
C LEU A 43 1.39 -10.15 16.39
N VAL A 44 2.42 -10.85 16.88
CA VAL A 44 2.42 -11.53 18.18
C VAL A 44 2.30 -10.53 19.32
N LEU A 45 3.09 -9.44 19.29
CA LEU A 45 3.06 -8.39 20.32
C LEU A 45 1.70 -7.68 20.40
N ARG A 46 1.03 -7.48 19.25
CA ARG A 46 -0.31 -6.90 19.18
C ARG A 46 -1.44 -7.90 19.44
N ARG A 47 -1.11 -9.19 19.58
CA ARG A 47 -2.07 -10.30 19.74
C ARG A 47 -3.13 -10.31 18.62
N GLU A 48 -2.74 -9.93 17.41
CA GLU A 48 -3.60 -9.95 16.23
C GLU A 48 -3.60 -11.37 15.62
N PRO A 49 -4.75 -11.89 15.15
CA PRO A 49 -4.79 -13.20 14.50
C PRO A 49 -4.12 -13.15 13.12
N ALA A 50 -3.29 -14.16 12.82
CA ALA A 50 -2.74 -14.34 11.49
C ALA A 50 -3.81 -14.86 10.51
N PRO A 51 -3.81 -14.41 9.24
CA PRO A 51 -4.63 -15.01 8.21
C PRO A 51 -4.30 -16.50 8.03
N ARG A 52 -5.33 -17.35 8.10
CA ARG A 52 -5.19 -18.81 7.95
C ARG A 52 -5.86 -19.37 6.70
N ASP A 53 -6.64 -18.55 5.99
CA ASP A 53 -7.35 -19.03 4.81
C ASP A 53 -6.43 -19.15 3.60
N LEU A 54 -6.51 -20.28 2.89
CA LEU A 54 -5.67 -20.58 1.74
C LEU A 54 -5.83 -19.56 0.60
N ALA A 55 -7.02 -18.96 0.47
CA ALA A 55 -7.26 -17.94 -0.54
C ALA A 55 -6.40 -16.68 -0.28
N THR A 56 -6.30 -16.21 0.96
CA THR A 56 -5.43 -15.09 1.32
C THR A 56 -3.97 -15.45 1.06
N TRP A 57 -3.51 -16.65 1.42
CA TRP A 57 -2.14 -17.09 1.12
C TRP A 57 -1.85 -17.15 -0.38
N GLY A 58 -2.78 -17.68 -1.19
CA GLY A 58 -2.63 -17.72 -2.65
C GLY A 58 -2.54 -16.33 -3.28
N HIS A 59 -3.42 -15.40 -2.90
CA HIS A 59 -3.34 -14.02 -3.36
C HIS A 59 -2.10 -13.29 -2.82
N SER A 60 -1.70 -13.56 -1.58
CA SER A 60 -0.48 -13.01 -0.98
C SER A 60 0.77 -13.49 -1.70
N ALA A 61 0.83 -14.72 -2.21
CA ALA A 61 1.93 -15.19 -3.03
C ALA A 61 2.03 -14.42 -4.36
N VAL A 62 0.91 -14.25 -5.07
CA VAL A 62 0.91 -13.45 -6.31
C VAL A 62 1.32 -12.00 -6.03
N ALA A 63 0.78 -11.40 -4.97
CA ALA A 63 1.16 -10.05 -4.56
C ALA A 63 2.63 -9.97 -4.13
N ALA A 64 3.16 -11.01 -3.48
CA ALA A 64 4.56 -11.08 -3.08
C ALA A 64 5.50 -11.17 -4.28
N ALA A 65 5.16 -11.98 -5.27
CA ALA A 65 5.92 -12.05 -6.51
C ALA A 65 6.01 -10.68 -7.20
N LEU A 66 4.89 -9.95 -7.29
CA LEU A 66 4.79 -8.67 -7.98
C LEU A 66 5.32 -7.47 -7.19
N LEU A 67 5.19 -7.47 -5.86
CA LEU A 67 5.55 -6.34 -4.99
C LEU A 67 6.84 -6.55 -4.20
N ASN A 68 7.36 -7.79 -4.14
CA ASN A 68 8.51 -8.10 -3.28
C ASN A 68 9.55 -8.91 -4.07
N ALA A 69 9.30 -10.18 -4.36
CA ALA A 69 10.34 -11.11 -4.83
C ALA A 69 10.99 -10.64 -6.13
N VAL A 70 10.21 -10.54 -7.22
CA VAL A 70 10.71 -10.10 -8.52
C VAL A 70 11.30 -8.68 -8.47
N PRO A 71 10.57 -7.65 -7.99
CA PRO A 71 11.09 -6.29 -8.03
C PRO A 71 12.29 -6.07 -7.09
N PHE A 72 12.36 -6.71 -5.91
CA PHE A 72 13.53 -6.56 -5.02
C PHE A 72 14.78 -7.16 -5.65
N VAL A 73 14.66 -8.30 -6.35
CA VAL A 73 15.77 -8.88 -7.11
C VAL A 73 16.17 -7.95 -8.26
N LEU A 74 15.20 -7.43 -9.00
CA LEU A 74 15.46 -6.52 -10.13
C LEU A 74 16.12 -5.21 -9.71
N PHE A 75 15.71 -4.60 -8.60
CA PHE A 75 16.38 -3.41 -8.06
C PHE A 75 17.78 -3.74 -7.55
N SER A 76 17.95 -4.83 -6.80
CA SER A 76 19.26 -5.25 -6.31
C SER A 76 20.22 -5.57 -7.46
N TYR A 77 19.72 -6.19 -8.52
CA TYR A 77 20.49 -6.42 -9.76
C TYR A 77 20.76 -5.11 -10.51
N GLY A 78 19.77 -4.22 -10.59
CA GLY A 78 19.93 -2.89 -11.17
C GLY A 78 21.08 -2.13 -10.52
N GLU A 79 21.15 -2.13 -9.19
CA GLU A 79 22.17 -1.44 -8.41
C GLU A 79 23.57 -2.06 -8.51
N THR A 80 23.72 -3.30 -9.02
CA THR A 80 25.05 -3.81 -9.42
C THR A 80 25.63 -3.07 -10.64
N ARG A 81 24.78 -2.33 -11.36
CA ARG A 81 25.08 -1.71 -12.66
C ARG A 81 24.86 -0.20 -12.68
N VAL A 82 24.02 0.31 -11.80
CA VAL A 82 23.70 1.74 -11.66
C VAL A 82 23.82 2.19 -10.20
N GLY A 83 23.92 3.49 -9.98
CA GLY A 83 23.90 4.08 -8.64
C GLY A 83 22.53 4.00 -7.97
N SER A 84 22.55 4.10 -6.63
CA SER A 84 21.35 4.16 -5.79
C SER A 84 20.48 5.38 -6.12
N VAL A 85 21.09 6.50 -6.53
CA VAL A 85 20.37 7.70 -7.00
C VAL A 85 19.51 7.36 -8.22
N LEU A 86 20.10 6.71 -9.22
CA LEU A 86 19.38 6.37 -10.46
C LEU A 86 18.27 5.35 -10.21
N ALA A 87 18.54 4.32 -9.38
CA ALA A 87 17.53 3.35 -9.00
C ALA A 87 16.32 3.99 -8.30
N GLY A 88 16.57 4.92 -7.37
CA GLY A 88 15.50 5.66 -6.70
C GLY A 88 14.72 6.60 -7.62
N VAL A 89 15.39 7.25 -8.59
CA VAL A 89 14.71 8.04 -9.63
C VAL A 89 13.83 7.17 -10.51
N MET A 90 14.32 6.01 -10.94
CA MET A 90 13.52 5.04 -11.71
C MET A 90 12.30 4.57 -10.92
N ASN A 91 12.41 4.42 -9.60
CA ASN A 91 11.28 4.06 -8.74
C ASN A 91 10.13 5.08 -8.72
N ALA A 92 10.37 6.36 -9.07
CA ALA A 92 9.30 7.35 -9.19
C ALA A 92 8.35 7.08 -10.37
N THR A 93 8.68 6.13 -11.24
CA THR A 93 7.83 5.72 -12.38
C THR A 93 6.75 4.72 -11.97
N THR A 94 6.83 4.11 -10.78
CA THR A 94 5.83 3.16 -10.28
C THR A 94 4.38 3.61 -10.43
N PRO A 95 4.00 4.87 -10.13
CA PRO A 95 2.60 5.22 -10.18
C PRO A 95 2.12 5.51 -11.61
N LEU A 96 3.02 5.72 -12.58
CA LEU A 96 2.68 5.70 -14.01
C LEU A 96 2.20 4.30 -14.42
N PHE A 97 2.98 3.26 -14.08
CA PHE A 97 2.58 1.88 -14.33
C PHE A 97 1.35 1.50 -13.51
N THR A 98 1.27 1.91 -12.24
CA THR A 98 0.11 1.66 -11.38
C THR A 98 -1.15 2.23 -12.02
N LEU A 99 -1.10 3.46 -12.54
CA LEU A 99 -2.22 4.09 -13.23
C LEU A 99 -2.65 3.29 -14.46
N VAL A 100 -1.71 2.78 -15.26
CA VAL A 100 -2.01 1.95 -16.44
C VAL A 100 -2.71 0.66 -16.03
N PHE A 101 -2.15 -0.08 -15.07
CA PHE A 101 -2.73 -1.35 -14.61
C PHE A 101 -4.05 -1.14 -13.86
N ALA A 102 -4.16 -0.11 -13.03
CA ALA A 102 -5.39 0.22 -12.32
C ALA A 102 -6.49 0.65 -13.30
N ALA A 103 -6.18 1.47 -14.31
CA ALA A 103 -7.15 1.80 -15.35
C ALA A 103 -7.60 0.56 -16.16
N ALA A 104 -6.74 -0.45 -16.32
CA ALA A 104 -7.11 -1.67 -17.02
C ALA A 104 -7.95 -2.64 -16.16
N THR A 105 -7.76 -2.65 -14.84
CA THR A 105 -8.24 -3.74 -13.96
C THR A 105 -9.14 -3.31 -12.82
N VAL A 106 -9.03 -2.06 -12.34
CA VAL A 106 -9.80 -1.51 -11.22
C VAL A 106 -10.99 -0.72 -11.78
N PRO A 107 -12.24 -1.18 -11.59
CA PRO A 107 -13.42 -0.55 -12.20
C PRO A 107 -13.56 0.94 -11.90
N GLU A 108 -13.23 1.34 -10.67
CA GLU A 108 -13.31 2.74 -10.22
C GLU A 108 -12.26 3.65 -10.89
N GLU A 109 -11.23 3.08 -11.52
CA GLU A 109 -10.10 3.81 -12.12
C GLU A 109 -10.08 3.72 -13.67
N ARG A 110 -11.08 3.06 -14.29
CA ARG A 110 -11.10 2.60 -15.69
C ARG A 110 -11.07 3.69 -16.79
N HIS A 111 -11.32 4.95 -16.43
CA HIS A 111 -11.34 6.07 -17.36
C HIS A 111 -10.35 7.16 -16.95
N PRO A 112 -9.05 7.01 -17.29
CA PRO A 112 -8.10 8.08 -17.06
C PRO A 112 -8.46 9.28 -17.94
N GLY A 113 -8.87 10.39 -17.34
CA GLY A 113 -9.15 11.63 -18.07
C GLY A 113 -7.93 12.14 -18.86
N PRO A 114 -8.09 13.08 -19.81
CA PRO A 114 -7.03 13.54 -20.72
C PRO A 114 -5.76 14.02 -20.00
N ARG A 115 -5.88 14.62 -18.82
CA ARG A 115 -4.73 15.02 -17.98
C ARG A 115 -3.87 13.84 -17.53
N ARG A 116 -4.49 12.69 -17.26
CA ARG A 116 -3.80 11.45 -16.87
C ARG A 116 -3.01 10.86 -18.04
N LEU A 117 -3.56 10.92 -19.25
CA LEU A 117 -2.86 10.52 -20.49
C LEU A 117 -1.67 11.44 -20.78
N VAL A 118 -1.84 12.76 -20.68
CA VAL A 118 -0.73 13.72 -20.86
C VAL A 118 0.37 13.50 -19.83
N GLY A 119 0.00 13.29 -18.55
CA GLY A 119 0.97 12.94 -17.53
C GLY A 119 1.65 11.59 -17.77
N LEU A 120 0.96 10.61 -18.35
CA LEU A 120 1.59 9.33 -18.72
C LEU A 120 2.65 9.53 -19.82
N ALA A 121 2.33 10.30 -20.86
CA ALA A 121 3.25 10.62 -21.94
C ALA A 121 4.46 11.43 -21.45
N LEU A 122 4.23 12.45 -20.62
CA LEU A 122 5.31 13.26 -20.04
C LEU A 122 6.18 12.43 -19.09
N GLY A 123 5.57 11.54 -18.31
CA GLY A 123 6.28 10.61 -17.44
C GLY A 123 7.19 9.68 -18.22
N PHE A 124 6.70 9.11 -19.33
CA PHE A 124 7.48 8.28 -20.24
C PHE A 124 8.67 9.04 -20.84
N ALA A 125 8.47 10.29 -21.29
CA ALA A 125 9.56 11.15 -21.75
C ALA A 125 10.61 11.41 -20.66
N GLY A 126 10.16 11.60 -19.41
CA GLY A 126 11.05 11.68 -18.25
C GLY A 126 11.89 10.41 -18.06
N VAL A 127 11.29 9.23 -18.19
CA VAL A 127 12.02 7.94 -18.12
C VAL A 127 13.09 7.83 -19.20
N LEU A 128 12.76 8.13 -20.45
CA LEU A 128 13.73 8.10 -21.55
C LEU A 128 14.89 9.07 -21.29
N THR A 129 14.61 10.20 -20.65
CA THR A 129 15.61 11.19 -20.23
C THR A 129 16.53 10.63 -19.15
N VAL A 130 15.96 10.01 -18.11
CA VAL A 130 16.73 9.37 -17.04
C VAL A 130 17.64 8.27 -17.60
N LEU A 131 17.13 7.45 -18.52
CA LEU A 131 17.87 6.37 -19.18
C LEU A 131 18.96 6.87 -20.14
N GLY A 132 18.94 8.16 -20.51
CA GLY A 132 19.93 8.76 -21.40
C GLY A 132 19.99 8.07 -22.76
N VAL A 133 18.83 7.73 -23.33
CA VAL A 133 18.70 6.89 -24.53
C VAL A 133 19.46 7.40 -25.75
N TRP A 134 19.79 8.70 -25.78
CA TRP A 134 20.64 9.32 -26.81
C TRP A 134 22.11 8.86 -26.79
N HIS A 135 22.57 8.22 -25.72
CA HIS A 135 23.90 7.59 -25.66
C HIS A 135 23.94 6.18 -26.25
N GLY A 136 22.82 5.68 -26.77
CA GLY A 136 22.68 4.32 -27.31
C GLY A 136 22.35 3.27 -26.24
N PHE A 137 21.81 2.14 -26.69
CA PHE A 137 21.48 1.00 -25.84
C PHE A 137 22.63 -0.01 -25.85
N GLY A 138 23.10 -0.45 -24.67
CA GLY A 138 24.14 -1.49 -24.58
C GLY A 138 25.13 -1.34 -23.42
N SER A 139 25.10 -0.22 -22.70
CA SER A 139 25.95 -0.04 -21.53
C SER A 139 25.45 -0.85 -20.32
N LYS A 140 26.34 -1.13 -19.35
CA LYS A 140 25.94 -1.69 -18.05
C LYS A 140 24.83 -0.83 -17.43
N GLY A 141 24.95 0.50 -17.51
CA GLY A 141 23.95 1.44 -17.01
C GLY A 141 22.57 1.27 -17.65
N THR A 142 22.50 1.03 -18.96
CA THR A 142 21.24 0.76 -19.67
C THR A 142 20.56 -0.50 -19.13
N THR A 143 21.30 -1.60 -18.98
CA THR A 143 20.73 -2.86 -18.45
C THR A 143 20.26 -2.74 -17.00
N GLY A 144 20.99 -1.98 -16.17
CA GLY A 144 20.57 -1.71 -14.78
C GLY A 144 19.32 -0.84 -14.71
N GLY A 145 19.27 0.23 -15.53
CA GLY A 145 18.09 1.09 -15.65
C GLY A 145 16.85 0.32 -16.13
N LEU A 146 16.98 -0.55 -17.13
CA LEU A 146 15.89 -1.41 -17.60
C LEU A 146 15.40 -2.39 -16.53
N ALA A 147 16.31 -2.95 -15.72
CA ALA A 147 15.91 -3.79 -14.60
C ALA A 147 15.11 -3.00 -13.55
N CYS A 148 15.54 -1.78 -13.19
CA CYS A 148 14.78 -0.89 -12.32
C CYS A 148 13.41 -0.53 -12.92
N LEU A 149 13.33 -0.28 -14.23
CA LEU A 149 12.06 -0.01 -14.90
C LEU A 149 11.12 -1.22 -14.85
N ALA A 150 11.64 -2.41 -15.13
CA ALA A 150 10.88 -3.65 -15.01
C ALA A 150 10.36 -3.85 -13.58
N ALA A 151 11.18 -3.55 -12.56
CA ALA A 151 10.75 -3.60 -11.16
C ALA A 151 9.57 -2.66 -10.87
N THR A 152 9.61 -1.42 -11.39
CA THR A 152 8.48 -0.49 -11.23
C THR A 152 7.22 -0.90 -11.98
N CYS A 153 7.37 -1.60 -13.10
CA CYS A 153 6.25 -2.19 -13.82
C CYS A 153 5.59 -3.30 -12.99
N CYS A 154 6.40 -4.18 -12.37
CA CYS A 154 5.93 -5.18 -11.42
C CYS A 154 5.17 -4.52 -10.26
N TYR A 155 5.71 -3.44 -9.68
CA TYR A 155 5.02 -2.68 -8.64
C TYR A 155 3.67 -2.13 -9.12
N GLY A 156 3.60 -1.59 -10.34
CA GLY A 156 2.34 -1.10 -10.91
C GLY A 156 1.25 -2.17 -10.95
N ALA A 157 1.57 -3.34 -11.50
CA ALA A 157 0.66 -4.48 -11.53
C ALA A 157 0.33 -4.97 -10.10
N GLY A 158 1.33 -5.03 -9.24
CA GLY A 158 1.21 -5.47 -7.85
C GLY A 158 0.29 -4.57 -7.02
N PHE A 159 0.36 -3.25 -7.17
CA PHE A 159 -0.52 -2.31 -6.46
C PHE A 159 -1.98 -2.45 -6.90
N ALA A 160 -2.23 -2.62 -8.20
CA ALA A 160 -3.57 -2.90 -8.72
C ALA A 160 -4.09 -4.24 -8.19
N TYR A 161 -3.26 -5.29 -8.21
CA TYR A 161 -3.61 -6.62 -7.69
C TYR A 161 -3.92 -6.59 -6.18
N LEU A 162 -3.06 -5.94 -5.39
CA LEU A 162 -3.24 -5.78 -3.95
C LEU A 162 -4.56 -5.08 -3.63
N ARG A 163 -4.92 -4.04 -4.38
CA ARG A 163 -6.19 -3.34 -4.23
C ARG A 163 -7.38 -4.26 -4.50
N LEU A 164 -7.34 -5.03 -5.59
CA LEU A 164 -8.45 -5.90 -6.01
C LEU A 164 -8.68 -7.11 -5.09
N HIS A 165 -7.61 -7.77 -4.65
CA HIS A 165 -7.73 -9.10 -4.03
C HIS A 165 -7.47 -9.16 -2.53
N LEU A 166 -6.70 -8.20 -1.99
CA LEU A 166 -6.21 -8.24 -0.61
C LEU A 166 -6.69 -7.07 0.24
N SER A 167 -6.82 -5.87 -0.33
CA SER A 167 -7.10 -4.66 0.46
C SER A 167 -8.43 -4.71 1.21
N ALA A 168 -9.47 -5.32 0.62
CA ALA A 168 -10.81 -5.44 1.21
C ALA A 168 -11.00 -6.65 2.14
N ARG A 169 -9.99 -7.51 2.31
CA ARG A 169 -10.07 -8.69 3.19
C ARG A 169 -10.19 -8.24 4.67
N PRO A 170 -10.93 -8.97 5.53
CA PRO A 170 -11.20 -8.58 6.92
C PRO A 170 -10.03 -8.81 7.89
N HIS A 171 -8.80 -8.90 7.38
CA HIS A 171 -7.58 -9.12 8.17
C HIS A 171 -6.89 -7.79 8.48
N SER A 172 -6.09 -7.73 9.54
CA SER A 172 -5.30 -6.54 9.86
C SER A 172 -4.26 -6.28 8.76
N ALA A 173 -3.84 -5.01 8.61
CA ALA A 173 -2.77 -4.69 7.67
C ALA A 173 -1.47 -5.41 8.04
N THR A 174 -1.16 -5.52 9.34
CA THR A 174 -0.04 -6.31 9.86
C THR A 174 -0.10 -7.76 9.39
N GLY A 175 -1.26 -8.42 9.55
CA GLY A 175 -1.44 -9.83 9.21
C GLY A 175 -1.31 -10.10 7.71
N LEU A 176 -1.95 -9.27 6.88
CA LEU A 176 -1.83 -9.39 5.42
C LEU A 176 -0.41 -9.13 4.93
N SER A 177 0.25 -8.09 5.45
CA SER A 177 1.65 -7.81 5.13
C SER A 177 2.56 -8.95 5.61
N ALA A 178 2.34 -9.51 6.80
CA ALA A 178 3.14 -10.62 7.33
C ALA A 178 3.09 -11.83 6.38
N VAL A 179 1.90 -12.24 5.95
CA VAL A 179 1.74 -13.36 5.01
C VAL A 179 2.35 -13.03 3.64
N GLN A 180 2.10 -11.84 3.09
CA GLN A 180 2.69 -11.41 1.81
C GLN A 180 4.23 -11.41 1.84
N ILE A 181 4.86 -10.81 2.86
CA ILE A 181 6.31 -10.80 2.94
C ILE A 181 6.86 -12.22 3.20
N THR A 182 6.14 -13.06 3.95
CA THR A 182 6.50 -14.47 4.17
C THR A 182 6.49 -15.25 2.86
N CYS A 183 5.46 -15.09 2.02
CA CYS A 183 5.41 -15.71 0.69
C CYS A 183 6.60 -15.27 -0.18
N GLY A 184 6.91 -13.97 -0.21
CA GLY A 184 8.05 -13.47 -0.98
C GLY A 184 9.40 -13.98 -0.46
N GLY A 185 9.53 -14.15 0.86
CA GLY A 185 10.68 -14.80 1.48
C GLY A 185 10.79 -16.27 1.09
N ALA A 186 9.68 -17.01 1.07
CA ALA A 186 9.64 -18.41 0.67
C ALA A 186 9.95 -18.62 -0.82
N GLU A 187 9.39 -17.78 -1.70
CA GLU A 187 9.67 -17.77 -3.14
C GLU A 187 11.17 -17.56 -3.40
N LEU A 188 11.77 -16.59 -2.72
CA LEU A 188 13.20 -16.30 -2.85
C LEU A 188 14.07 -17.35 -2.19
N ALA A 189 13.69 -17.90 -1.04
CA ALA A 189 14.44 -18.97 -0.38
C ALA A 189 14.48 -20.26 -1.21
N LEU A 190 13.47 -20.48 -2.07
CA LEU A 190 13.46 -21.58 -3.03
C LEU A 190 14.43 -21.32 -4.20
N VAL A 191 14.43 -20.11 -4.76
CA VAL A 191 15.19 -19.79 -5.98
C VAL A 191 16.65 -19.39 -5.70
N ALA A 192 16.92 -18.69 -4.60
CA ALA A 192 18.23 -18.12 -4.30
C ALA A 192 19.34 -19.17 -4.19
N PRO A 193 19.17 -20.31 -3.47
CA PRO A 193 20.21 -21.33 -3.40
C PRO A 193 20.51 -21.97 -4.76
N LEU A 194 19.49 -22.12 -5.61
CA LEU A 194 19.61 -22.76 -6.91
C LEU A 194 20.35 -21.88 -7.93
N ALA A 195 20.12 -20.57 -7.88
CA ALA A 195 20.65 -19.62 -8.87
C ALA A 195 21.85 -18.80 -8.38
N ALA A 196 22.01 -18.60 -7.07
CA ALA A 196 23.09 -17.81 -6.47
C ALA A 196 23.99 -18.60 -5.51
N GLY A 197 23.74 -19.91 -5.33
CA GLY A 197 24.49 -20.76 -4.42
C GLY A 197 24.21 -20.49 -2.95
N VAL A 198 24.99 -21.12 -2.08
CA VAL A 198 24.89 -21.00 -0.62
C VAL A 198 25.19 -19.56 -0.19
N PRO A 199 24.38 -18.95 0.70
CA PRO A 199 24.64 -17.60 1.16
C PRO A 199 25.94 -17.56 1.97
N HIS A 200 26.79 -16.58 1.70
CA HIS A 200 27.90 -16.24 2.58
C HIS A 200 27.51 -15.02 3.42
N TRP A 201 28.02 -14.94 4.65
CA TRP A 201 27.73 -13.82 5.54
C TRP A 201 28.61 -12.62 5.16
N PRO A 202 28.03 -11.44 4.84
CA PRO A 202 28.78 -10.32 4.26
C PRO A 202 29.48 -9.42 5.30
N GLY A 203 29.55 -9.84 6.56
CA GLY A 203 30.09 -9.04 7.66
C GLY A 203 29.07 -8.07 8.28
N ALA A 204 29.47 -7.40 9.36
CA ALA A 204 28.56 -6.65 10.24
C ALA A 204 27.88 -5.44 9.56
N GLY A 205 28.61 -4.71 8.70
CA GLY A 205 28.07 -3.53 8.00
C GLY A 205 26.92 -3.87 7.05
N PRO A 206 27.15 -4.69 6.02
CA PRO A 206 26.10 -5.11 5.09
C PRO A 206 24.97 -5.89 5.78
N ALA A 207 25.28 -6.70 6.80
CA ALA A 207 24.25 -7.37 7.59
C ALA A 207 23.32 -6.38 8.32
N THR A 208 23.87 -5.31 8.89
CA THR A 208 23.07 -4.25 9.53
C THR A 208 22.22 -3.51 8.50
N ALA A 209 22.77 -3.23 7.31
CA ALA A 209 22.01 -2.63 6.22
C ALA A 209 20.83 -3.51 5.79
N LEU A 210 21.04 -4.82 5.62
CA LEU A 210 19.99 -5.79 5.29
C LEU A 210 18.95 -5.92 6.41
N LEU A 211 19.38 -5.90 7.68
CA LEU A 211 18.49 -5.94 8.84
C LEU A 211 17.56 -4.72 8.85
N VAL A 212 18.10 -3.50 8.69
CA VAL A 212 17.31 -2.26 8.65
C VAL A 212 16.41 -2.22 7.41
N LEU A 213 16.94 -2.61 6.25
CA LEU A 213 16.21 -2.70 4.98
C LEU A 213 15.00 -3.64 5.07
N GLY A 214 15.16 -4.80 5.72
CA GLY A 214 14.08 -5.74 5.92
C GLY A 214 13.12 -5.28 7.02
N SER A 215 13.59 -5.08 8.23
CA SER A 215 12.72 -4.79 9.39
C SER A 215 11.96 -3.46 9.26
N VAL A 216 12.66 -2.37 8.91
CA VAL A 216 12.05 -1.04 8.78
C VAL A 216 11.53 -0.82 7.36
N GLY A 217 12.38 -1.09 6.36
CA GLY A 217 12.09 -0.86 4.94
C GLY A 217 11.00 -1.76 4.34
N THR A 218 10.77 -2.92 4.94
CA THR A 218 9.78 -3.90 4.47
C THR A 218 8.77 -4.22 5.57
N GLY A 219 9.20 -4.53 6.78
CA GLY A 219 8.30 -4.89 7.88
C GLY A 219 7.37 -3.72 8.26
N PHE A 220 7.91 -2.68 8.87
CA PHE A 220 7.11 -1.52 9.30
C PHE A 220 6.49 -0.75 8.13
N ALA A 221 7.25 -0.55 7.05
CA ALA A 221 6.78 0.19 5.88
C ALA A 221 5.55 -0.44 5.20
N TYR A 222 5.45 -1.77 5.15
CA TYR A 222 4.32 -2.42 4.48
C TYR A 222 3.01 -2.28 5.26
N ILE A 223 3.06 -2.18 6.59
CA ILE A 223 1.89 -1.85 7.40
C ILE A 223 1.36 -0.47 7.00
N LEU A 224 2.25 0.52 6.89
CA LEU A 224 1.87 1.88 6.47
C LEU A 224 1.32 1.87 5.04
N ASN A 225 1.98 1.15 4.13
CA ASN A 225 1.57 1.10 2.74
C ASN A 225 0.20 0.46 2.57
N LEU A 226 -0.06 -0.70 3.17
CA LEU A 226 -1.34 -1.38 3.03
C LEU A 226 -2.49 -0.58 3.65
N ASN A 227 -2.25 0.10 4.79
CA ASN A 227 -3.22 1.04 5.34
C ASN A 227 -3.51 2.20 4.38
N LEU A 228 -2.49 2.73 3.70
CA LEU A 228 -2.67 3.78 2.70
C LEU A 228 -3.44 3.29 1.46
N VAL A 229 -3.17 2.08 0.99
CA VAL A 229 -3.92 1.45 -0.11
C VAL A 229 -5.40 1.27 0.25
N ARG A 230 -5.69 0.91 1.50
CA ARG A 230 -7.06 0.78 2.00
C ARG A 230 -7.79 2.12 2.08
N THR A 231 -7.17 3.13 2.69
CA THR A 231 -7.82 4.42 2.95
C THR A 231 -7.86 5.35 1.73
N ALA A 232 -6.83 5.32 0.88
CA ALA A 232 -6.66 6.29 -0.20
C ALA A 232 -6.59 5.67 -1.61
N GLY A 233 -6.54 4.34 -1.73
CA GLY A 233 -6.47 3.62 -3.01
C GLY A 233 -5.07 3.34 -3.53
N ALA A 234 -4.97 2.52 -4.57
CA ALA A 234 -3.70 2.04 -5.13
C ALA A 234 -2.86 3.18 -5.72
N THR A 235 -3.49 4.02 -6.56
CA THR A 235 -2.80 5.11 -7.24
C THR A 235 -2.22 6.13 -6.25
N VAL A 236 -2.94 6.47 -5.17
CA VAL A 236 -2.45 7.40 -4.13
C VAL A 236 -1.33 6.76 -3.29
N ALA A 237 -1.45 5.47 -2.97
CA ALA A 237 -0.41 4.77 -2.22
C ALA A 237 0.90 4.65 -2.99
N ALA A 238 0.83 4.28 -4.28
CA ALA A 238 1.98 4.26 -5.17
C ALA A 238 2.65 5.65 -5.25
N ALA A 239 1.84 6.70 -5.22
CA ALA A 239 2.26 8.09 -5.26
C ALA A 239 3.20 8.54 -4.12
N VAL A 240 3.42 7.72 -3.09
CA VAL A 240 4.48 7.95 -2.11
C VAL A 240 5.86 7.89 -2.76
N THR A 241 6.03 7.09 -3.83
CA THR A 241 7.32 6.92 -4.50
C THR A 241 7.80 8.17 -5.25
N TYR A 242 7.01 9.24 -5.36
CA TYR A 242 7.48 10.51 -5.94
C TYR A 242 8.46 11.27 -5.08
N VAL A 243 8.39 11.07 -3.77
CA VAL A 243 9.30 11.72 -2.83
C VAL A 243 10.52 10.83 -2.59
N THR A 244 10.48 9.57 -2.99
CA THR A 244 11.60 8.62 -2.89
C THR A 244 12.88 9.15 -3.56
N PRO A 245 12.88 9.71 -4.80
CA PRO A 245 14.08 10.25 -5.42
C PRO A 245 14.77 11.34 -4.60
N LEU A 246 14.01 12.17 -3.88
CA LEU A 246 14.60 13.22 -3.03
C LEU A 246 15.47 12.59 -1.94
N TRP A 247 14.96 11.56 -1.29
CA TRP A 247 15.66 10.83 -0.24
C TRP A 247 16.80 9.96 -0.78
N SER A 248 16.58 9.24 -1.88
CA SER A 248 17.62 8.40 -2.48
C SER A 248 18.75 9.25 -3.05
N THR A 249 18.46 10.43 -3.61
CA THR A 249 19.47 11.38 -4.09
C THR A 249 20.26 11.96 -2.92
N ALA A 250 19.57 12.44 -1.88
CA ALA A 250 20.23 12.99 -0.71
C ALA A 250 21.17 11.97 -0.06
N LEU A 251 20.70 10.73 0.14
CA LEU A 251 21.51 9.67 0.74
C LEU A 251 22.60 9.17 -0.21
N GLY A 252 22.32 9.04 -1.51
CA GLY A 252 23.30 8.60 -2.50
C GLY A 252 24.48 9.56 -2.65
N VAL A 253 24.20 10.87 -2.67
CA VAL A 253 25.24 11.90 -2.72
C VAL A 253 26.03 11.97 -1.41
N VAL A 254 25.35 11.93 -0.26
CA VAL A 254 26.03 12.08 1.05
C VAL A 254 26.84 10.85 1.43
N LEU A 255 26.32 9.64 1.20
CA LEU A 255 26.94 8.39 1.65
C LEU A 255 27.94 7.81 0.64
N PHE A 256 27.69 7.98 -0.66
CA PHE A 256 28.48 7.32 -1.71
C PHE A 256 29.18 8.30 -2.66
N ALA A 257 29.00 9.61 -2.47
CA ALA A 257 29.50 10.64 -3.39
C ALA A 257 29.09 10.38 -4.85
N GLU A 258 27.89 9.80 -5.06
CA GLU A 258 27.41 9.44 -6.40
C GLU A 258 27.25 10.71 -7.26
N PRO A 259 27.83 10.76 -8.48
CA PRO A 259 27.66 11.90 -9.36
C PRO A 259 26.23 11.96 -9.88
N VAL A 260 25.59 13.12 -9.71
CA VAL A 260 24.23 13.34 -10.22
C VAL A 260 24.30 13.97 -11.61
N GLY A 261 24.02 13.16 -12.63
CA GLY A 261 23.97 13.62 -14.00
C GLY A 261 22.82 14.60 -14.25
N TRP A 262 23.02 15.54 -15.17
CA TRP A 262 22.00 16.51 -15.57
C TRP A 262 20.71 15.82 -16.06
N ASN A 263 20.86 14.67 -16.73
CA ASN A 263 19.77 13.86 -17.27
C ASN A 263 18.96 13.17 -16.15
N THR A 264 19.61 12.78 -15.06
CA THR A 264 18.95 12.24 -13.86
C THR A 264 18.10 13.31 -13.18
N LEU A 265 18.61 14.55 -13.05
CA LEU A 265 17.85 15.67 -12.51
C LEU A 265 16.68 16.07 -13.40
N LEU A 266 16.92 16.29 -14.69
CA LEU A 266 15.90 16.72 -15.63
C LEU A 266 14.80 15.66 -15.79
N GLY A 267 15.21 14.40 -15.99
CA GLY A 267 14.28 13.29 -16.14
C GLY A 267 13.48 13.03 -14.85
N GLY A 268 14.13 13.07 -13.69
CA GLY A 268 13.47 12.95 -12.38
C GLY A 268 12.45 14.06 -12.14
N PHE A 269 12.81 15.32 -12.41
CA PHE A 269 11.90 16.45 -12.34
C PHE A 269 10.69 16.26 -13.28
N THR A 270 10.95 15.82 -14.51
CA THR A 270 9.91 15.57 -15.52
C THR A 270 8.93 14.49 -15.06
N VAL A 271 9.41 13.38 -14.49
CA VAL A 271 8.56 12.30 -13.94
C VAL A 271 7.69 12.81 -12.78
N VAL A 272 8.26 13.60 -11.87
CA VAL A 272 7.50 14.18 -10.74
C VAL A 272 6.45 15.18 -11.24
N ALA A 273 6.81 16.07 -12.17
CA ALA A 273 5.89 17.05 -12.75
C ALA A 273 4.75 16.40 -13.53
N ALA A 274 5.07 15.38 -14.32
CA ALA A 274 4.11 14.59 -15.07
C ALA A 274 2.99 14.02 -14.20
N VAL A 275 3.31 13.62 -12.97
CA VAL A 275 2.32 13.03 -12.08
C VAL A 275 1.64 14.06 -11.18
N ALA A 276 2.32 15.14 -10.81
CA ALA A 276 1.61 16.28 -10.25
C ALA A 276 0.44 16.71 -11.15
N LEU A 277 0.65 16.69 -12.47
CA LEU A 277 -0.37 16.96 -13.48
C LEU A 277 -1.55 15.97 -13.44
N THR A 278 -1.29 14.68 -13.16
CA THR A 278 -2.36 13.67 -13.10
C THR A 278 -3.21 13.75 -11.83
N ARG A 279 -2.72 14.43 -10.77
CA ARG A 279 -3.43 14.56 -9.47
C ARG A 279 -4.26 15.83 -9.30
N ALA A 280 -4.02 16.89 -10.06
CA ALA A 280 -4.62 18.22 -9.85
C ALA A 280 -6.14 18.32 -10.14
N SER A 281 -6.90 17.22 -10.02
CA SER A 281 -8.33 17.17 -10.32
C SER A 281 -9.11 16.35 -9.28
N THR A 282 -9.04 16.77 -8.02
CA THR A 282 -10.15 16.59 -7.07
C THR A 282 -10.50 17.96 -6.52
N ARG A 283 -11.31 18.73 -7.26
CA ARG A 283 -12.14 19.74 -6.60
C ARG A 283 -13.15 18.95 -5.78
N PRO A 284 -13.30 19.19 -4.47
CA PRO A 284 -14.47 18.75 -3.74
C PRO A 284 -15.67 19.33 -4.50
N GLY A 285 -16.53 18.48 -5.05
CA GLY A 285 -17.79 18.93 -5.60
C GLY A 285 -18.51 19.67 -4.48
N SER A 286 -18.76 20.95 -4.69
CA SER A 286 -19.72 21.71 -3.89
C SER A 286 -21.04 20.96 -3.99
N THR A 287 -21.39 20.20 -2.95
CA THR A 287 -22.73 19.64 -2.82
C THR A 287 -23.66 20.84 -2.81
N SER A 288 -24.44 20.98 -3.89
CA SER A 288 -25.55 21.90 -3.94
C SER A 288 -26.52 21.48 -2.83
N GLN A 289 -26.56 22.24 -1.73
CA GLN A 289 -27.74 22.27 -0.90
C GLN A 289 -28.86 22.90 -1.73
N GLY A 290 -29.59 22.06 -2.45
CA GLY A 290 -30.93 22.39 -2.91
C GLY A 290 -31.82 22.48 -1.68
N THR A 291 -32.03 23.68 -1.16
CA THR A 291 -33.05 23.96 -0.16
C THR A 291 -34.41 23.86 -0.84
N SER A 292 -34.89 22.64 -1.01
CA SER A 292 -36.30 22.33 -1.22
C SER A 292 -37.00 22.41 0.15
N ALA A 293 -37.37 23.62 0.55
CA ALA A 293 -38.29 23.85 1.66
C ALA A 293 -39.42 24.75 1.16
N GLY A 294 -40.46 24.12 0.64
CA GLY A 294 -41.71 24.76 0.25
C GLY A 294 -42.85 23.77 0.44
N GLN A 295 -43.42 23.72 1.65
CA GLN A 295 -44.86 23.68 1.92
C GLN A 295 -45.12 23.25 3.38
N SER A 296 -45.35 24.24 4.23
CA SER A 296 -46.19 24.09 5.42
C SER A 296 -46.98 25.39 5.50
N GLY A 297 -48.12 25.37 4.81
CA GLY A 297 -49.10 26.43 4.87
C GLY A 297 -49.82 26.36 6.21
N ASP A 298 -49.73 27.42 6.98
CA ASP A 298 -50.52 27.59 8.20
C ASP A 298 -50.94 29.05 8.30
N ARG A 299 -52.16 29.36 7.82
CA ARG A 299 -52.96 30.52 8.20
C ARG A 299 -54.44 30.20 8.08
N MET A 300 -55.03 29.93 9.24
CA MET A 300 -56.31 30.41 9.76
C MET A 300 -57.45 30.69 8.78
N GLY A 301 -58.58 30.03 9.01
CA GLY A 301 -59.89 30.57 8.64
C GLY A 301 -61.02 29.57 8.64
N ASN A 302 -61.77 29.54 9.75
CA ASN A 302 -63.23 29.39 9.77
C ASN A 302 -63.84 28.00 9.44
N GLN A 303 -64.26 27.28 10.49
CA GLN A 303 -65.55 26.58 10.45
C GLN A 303 -66.10 26.36 11.86
N ALA A 304 -67.26 26.96 12.10
CA ALA A 304 -68.16 26.72 13.20
C ALA A 304 -69.21 25.69 12.77
N ASP A 305 -69.41 24.64 13.56
CA ASP A 305 -70.66 23.91 13.87
C ASP A 305 -70.24 22.79 14.85
N GLY A 306 -70.83 22.52 16.00
CA GLY A 306 -72.20 22.72 16.43
C GLY A 306 -72.79 21.36 16.84
N SER A 307 -72.74 21.08 18.15
CA SER A 307 -73.67 20.24 18.92
C SER A 307 -73.51 18.70 19.03
N ARG A 308 -73.20 18.32 20.28
CA ARG A 308 -73.93 17.38 21.19
C ARG A 308 -73.77 15.87 21.04
N GLY A 309 -73.38 15.23 22.16
CA GLY A 309 -73.65 13.82 22.44
C GLY A 309 -72.78 13.21 23.54
N VAL A 310 -73.00 13.59 24.80
CA VAL A 310 -72.48 12.94 26.02
C VAL A 310 -73.59 12.04 26.55
N VAL A 311 -73.38 10.71 26.69
CA VAL A 311 -74.00 9.83 27.71
C VAL A 311 -73.18 8.54 27.87
N ASP A 312 -72.61 8.38 29.06
CA ASP A 312 -72.50 7.20 29.96
C ASP A 312 -72.43 5.77 29.41
N PHE A 313 -71.45 4.99 29.91
CA PHE A 313 -71.67 3.80 30.76
C PHE A 313 -70.31 3.18 31.15
N VAL A 314 -69.73 3.63 32.27
CA VAL A 314 -68.69 2.88 33.00
C VAL A 314 -68.94 3.07 34.49
N SER A 315 -69.66 2.13 35.10
CA SER A 315 -69.62 1.86 36.55
C SER A 315 -70.07 0.44 36.81
N GLU A 316 -69.52 -0.15 37.89
CA GLU A 316 -69.67 -1.50 38.43
C GLU A 316 -68.53 -2.46 38.02
N GLN A 317 -67.74 -3.02 38.94
CA GLN A 317 -67.66 -2.89 40.39
C GLN A 317 -66.39 -3.62 40.82
N GLU A 318 -65.52 -2.97 41.59
CA GLU A 318 -64.58 -3.65 42.49
C GLU A 318 -65.39 -4.25 43.66
N ALA A 319 -65.24 -5.55 43.91
CA ALA A 319 -65.20 -6.18 45.24
C ALA A 319 -65.44 -7.69 45.10
N ASP A 320 -64.39 -8.51 45.23
CA ASP A 320 -64.32 -9.41 46.39
C ASP A 320 -62.93 -10.08 46.48
N GLN A 321 -62.18 -9.67 47.51
CA GLN A 321 -61.14 -10.49 48.10
C GLN A 321 -61.84 -11.64 48.83
N HIS A 322 -61.46 -12.90 48.62
CA HIS A 322 -61.26 -13.87 49.71
C HIS A 322 -60.64 -15.20 49.23
N GLY A 323 -59.43 -15.46 49.73
CA GLY A 323 -59.04 -16.76 50.26
C GLY A 323 -58.62 -17.87 49.30
N ARG A 324 -57.29 -18.04 49.15
CA ARG A 324 -56.64 -19.32 49.50
C ARG A 324 -55.11 -19.19 49.61
N LEU A 325 -54.64 -19.28 50.84
CA LEU A 325 -53.26 -19.60 51.25
C LEU A 325 -52.99 -21.09 51.03
N THR A 326 -51.77 -21.44 50.60
CA THR A 326 -50.92 -22.46 51.26
C THR A 326 -49.52 -22.53 50.61
N GLU A 327 -48.54 -22.04 51.38
CA GLU A 327 -47.24 -22.64 51.75
C GLU A 327 -46.13 -23.03 50.72
N ILE A 328 -44.93 -22.58 51.10
CA ILE A 328 -43.52 -22.76 50.66
C ILE A 328 -42.96 -23.97 51.47
N PRO A 329 -41.95 -24.82 51.07
CA PRO A 329 -40.56 -24.36 50.93
C PRO A 329 -39.51 -25.11 50.06
N VAL A 330 -38.41 -24.35 49.93
CA VAL A 330 -37.03 -24.58 49.49
C VAL A 330 -36.38 -25.90 49.95
N THR A 331 -35.49 -26.48 49.11
CA THR A 331 -34.25 -27.14 49.60
C THR A 331 -33.14 -27.16 48.54
N LYS A 332 -31.92 -26.82 48.99
CA LYS A 332 -30.60 -27.07 48.38
C LYS A 332 -30.12 -28.49 48.76
N ALA A 333 -29.34 -29.15 47.89
CA ALA A 333 -28.20 -30.05 48.20
C ALA A 333 -27.54 -30.45 46.86
N GLU A 334 -26.30 -30.04 46.58
CA GLU A 334 -25.06 -30.86 46.68
C GLU A 334 -25.05 -32.12 45.80
N HIS A 335 -24.22 -32.08 44.75
CA HIS A 335 -23.29 -33.13 44.31
C HIS A 335 -22.23 -32.54 43.37
#